data_AF-A0A938BYC5-F1
#
_entry.id   AF-A0A938BYC5-F1
#
_cell.length_a   1.000
_cell.length_b   1.000
_cell.length_c   1.000
_cell.angle_alpha   90.00
_cell.angle_beta   90.00
_cell.angle_gamma   90.00
#
_symmetry.space_group_name_H-M   'P 1'
#
loop_
_entity.id
_entity.type
_entity.pdbx_description
1 polymer ?
#
loop_
_entity_poly.entity_id
_entity_poly.type
_entity_poly.pdbx_seq_one_letter_code
_entity_poly.pdbx_strand_id
1 'polypeptide(L)' 'MTQTVTVTFLDADSRRELARRTVARGTTVLQAALDAGIDITATCGRRGRCRSCRVKVLSGEI' A
#
# COMPACT_ATOMS: atom_id res chain seq x y z
N MET A 1 -17.40 -4.36 14.49
CA MET A 1 -16.83 -2.99 14.45
C MET A 1 -15.52 -3.04 13.66
N THR A 2 -15.54 -2.63 12.40
CA THR A 2 -14.34 -2.68 11.54
C THR A 2 -13.54 -1.41 11.79
N GLN A 3 -12.42 -1.51 12.51
CA GLN A 3 -11.51 -0.37 12.67
C GLN A 3 -10.91 -0.04 11.29
N THR A 4 -10.97 1.21 10.88
CA THR A 4 -10.36 1.69 9.64
C THR A 4 -9.08 2.47 9.93
N VAL A 5 -8.15 2.46 8.99
CA VAL A 5 -6.89 3.19 9.02
C VAL A 5 -6.70 3.93 7.71
N THR A 6 -6.08 5.10 7.77
CA THR A 6 -5.73 5.86 6.58
C THR A 6 -4.29 5.58 6.19
N VAL A 7 -4.09 5.18 4.94
CA VAL A 7 -2.79 4.91 4.34
C VAL A 7 -2.53 5.95 3.26
N THR A 8 -1.34 6.55 3.29
CA THR A 8 -0.90 7.55 2.32
C THR A 8 0.25 6.97 1.52
N PHE A 9 0.12 7.01 0.20
CA PHE A 9 1.11 6.52 -0.73
C PHE A 9 1.88 7.70 -1.32
N LEU A 10 3.20 7.58 -1.26
CA LEU A 10 4.14 8.59 -1.72
C LEU A 10 4.94 8.01 -2.88
N ASP A 11 5.21 8.85 -3.88
CA ASP A 11 6.12 8.51 -4.95
C ASP A 11 7.55 8.38 -4.41
N ALA A 12 8.28 7.37 -4.89
CA ALA A 12 9.61 7.08 -4.37
C ALA A 12 10.68 8.09 -4.81
N ASP A 13 10.50 8.70 -5.99
CA ASP A 13 11.48 9.59 -6.61
C ASP A 13 11.27 11.04 -6.13
N SER A 14 10.05 11.54 -6.30
CA SER A 14 9.69 12.94 -6.02
C SER A 14 9.09 13.15 -4.63
N ARG A 15 8.88 12.08 -3.84
CA ARG A 15 8.26 12.13 -2.50
C ARG A 15 6.91 12.84 -2.46
N ARG A 16 6.23 12.88 -3.61
CA ARG A 16 4.92 13.50 -3.80
C ARG A 16 3.82 12.54 -3.35
N GLU A 17 2.76 13.09 -2.76
CA GLU A 17 1.57 12.30 -2.46
C GLU A 17 0.92 11.84 -3.77
N LEU A 18 0.90 10.51 -3.98
CA LEU A 18 0.25 9.90 -5.14
C LEU A 18 -1.23 9.69 -4.85
N ALA A 19 -1.54 9.13 -3.68
CA ALA A 19 -2.89 8.86 -3.27
C ALA A 19 -3.00 8.66 -1.76
N ARG A 20 -4.19 8.91 -1.24
CA ARG A 20 -4.60 8.59 0.13
C ARG A 20 -5.85 7.72 0.10
N ARG A 21 -5.87 6.67 0.93
CA ARG A 21 -7.03 5.78 1.06
C ARG A 21 -7.29 5.37 2.51
N THR A 22 -8.56 5.22 2.83
CA THR A 22 -9.01 4.70 4.12
C THR A 22 -9.44 3.26 3.92
N VAL A 23 -8.78 2.33 4.59
CA VAL A 23 -8.99 0.88 4.47
C VAL A 23 -9.28 0.26 5.83
N ALA A 24 -9.83 -0.95 5.85
CA ALA A 24 -10.02 -1.68 7.10
C ALA A 24 -8.67 -2.16 7.66
N ARG A 25 -8.53 -2.21 9.00
CA ARG A 25 -7.43 -2.94 9.64
C ARG A 25 -7.49 -4.40 9.23
N GLY A 26 -6.33 -4.95 8.87
CA GLY A 26 -6.20 -6.29 8.28
C GLY A 26 -6.14 -6.30 6.74
N THR A 27 -6.44 -5.18 6.08
CA THR A 27 -6.17 -5.03 4.65
C THR A 27 -4.66 -4.94 4.40
N THR A 28 -4.17 -5.69 3.41
CA THR A 28 -2.75 -5.63 3.03
C THR A 28 -2.43 -4.29 2.35
N VAL A 29 -1.21 -3.79 2.52
CA VAL A 29 -0.76 -2.54 1.87
C VAL A 29 -0.86 -2.64 0.34
N LEU A 30 -0.61 -3.82 -0.23
CA LEU A 30 -0.80 -4.06 -1.66
C LEU A 30 -2.26 -3.85 -2.09
N GLN A 31 -3.22 -4.40 -1.35
CA GLN A 31 -4.63 -4.21 -1.67
C GLN A 31 -5.05 -2.73 -1.51
N ALA A 32 -4.55 -2.06 -0.47
CA ALA A 32 -4.79 -0.63 -0.27
C ALA A 32 -4.20 0.23 -1.41
N ALA A 33 -3.05 -0.14 -1.96
CA ALA A 33 -2.43 0.55 -3.10
C ALA A 33 -3.28 0.38 -4.37
N LEU A 34 -3.74 -0.83 -4.63
CA LEU A 34 -4.61 -1.12 -5.78
C LEU A 34 -5.95 -0.37 -5.68
N ASP A 35 -6.55 -0.31 -4.50
CA ASP A 35 -7.77 0.48 -4.24
C ASP A 35 -7.53 2.01 -4.37
N ALA A 36 -6.29 2.44 -4.12
CA ALA A 36 -5.84 3.80 -4.37
C ALA A 36 -5.64 4.12 -5.86
N GLY A 37 -5.70 3.13 -6.75
CA GLY A 37 -5.42 3.27 -8.17
C GLY A 37 -3.92 3.26 -8.50
N ILE A 38 -3.08 2.79 -7.57
CA ILE A 38 -1.63 2.66 -7.78
C ILE A 38 -1.36 1.30 -8.40
N ASP A 39 -0.81 1.31 -9.61
CA ASP A 39 -0.41 0.09 -10.29
C ASP A 39 0.86 -0.49 -9.66
N ILE A 40 0.69 -1.51 -8.83
CA ILE A 40 1.78 -2.31 -8.28
C ILE A 40 1.67 -3.73 -8.82
N THR A 41 2.67 -4.15 -9.58
CA THR A 41 2.73 -5.50 -10.12
C THR A 41 3.10 -6.53 -9.04
N ALA A 42 2.23 -7.51 -8.84
CA ALA A 42 2.46 -8.64 -7.92
C ALA A 42 2.55 -9.96 -8.70
N THR A 43 3.69 -10.20 -9.36
CA THR A 43 3.93 -11.37 -10.23
C THR A 43 3.79 -12.72 -9.52
N CYS A 44 3.98 -12.76 -8.20
CA CYS A 44 3.83 -13.96 -7.39
C CYS A 44 2.41 -14.20 -6.83
N GLY A 45 1.40 -13.45 -7.29
CA GLY A 45 0.01 -13.62 -6.84
C GLY A 45 -0.18 -13.32 -5.36
N ARG A 46 0.47 -12.26 -4.84
CA ARG A 46 0.36 -11.78 -3.44
C ARG A 46 0.88 -12.74 -2.37
N ARG A 47 1.82 -13.63 -2.72
CA ARG A 47 2.44 -14.61 -1.79
C ARG A 47 3.71 -14.11 -1.08
N GLY A 48 4.14 -12.87 -1.33
CA GLY A 48 5.32 -12.26 -0.67
C GLY A 48 6.69 -12.78 -1.12
N ARG A 49 6.79 -13.58 -2.19
CA ARG A 49 8.06 -14.19 -2.63
C ARG A 49 8.83 -13.38 -3.68
N CYS A 50 8.12 -12.71 -4.59
CA CYS A 50 8.70 -12.02 -5.74
C CYS A 50 9.35 -10.67 -5.40
N ARG A 51 8.99 -10.04 -4.28
CA ARG A 51 9.47 -8.72 -3.84
C ARG A 51 9.16 -7.56 -4.81
N SER A 52 8.44 -7.78 -5.90
CA SER A 52 8.03 -6.75 -6.86
C SER A 52 7.11 -5.69 -6.26
N CYS A 53 6.26 -6.07 -5.30
CA CYS A 53 5.36 -5.17 -4.60
C CYS A 53 5.95 -4.60 -3.29
N ARG A 54 7.27 -4.49 -3.20
CA ARG A 54 7.95 -4.01 -1.98
C ARG A 54 7.68 -2.52 -1.79
N VAL A 55 7.36 -2.14 -0.55
CA VAL A 55 7.14 -0.76 -0.13
C VAL A 55 8.09 -0.40 1.01
N LYS A 56 8.31 0.90 1.24
CA LYS A 56 9.04 1.42 2.39
C LYS A 56 8.08 2.19 3.29
N VAL A 57 8.03 1.84 4.57
CA VAL A 57 7.28 2.61 5.55
C VAL A 57 8.09 3.84 5.91
N LEU A 58 7.50 5.01 5.70
CA LEU A 58 8.12 6.30 6.03
C LEU A 58 7.65 6.85 7.37
N SER A 59 6.40 6.54 7.76
CA SER A 59 5.82 6.95 9.03
C SER A 59 4.66 6.02 9.41
N GLY A 60 4.40 5.88 10.71
CA GLY A 60 3.38 4.99 11.26
C GLY A 60 3.86 3.55 11.49
N GLU A 61 2.94 2.71 11.97
CA GLU A 61 3.15 1.29 12.26
C GLU A 61 2.23 0.45 11.36
N ILE A 62 2.72 -0.71 10.92
CA ILE A 62 2.07 -1.64 9.96
C ILE A 62 1.78 -2.99 10.60
#